data_AF-A0A4Q2XKL5-F1
#
_entry.id   AF-A0A4Q2XKL5-F1
#
_cell.length_a   1.000
_cell.length_b   1.000
_cell.length_c   1.000
_cell.angle_alpha   90.00
_cell.angle_beta   90.00
_cell.angle_gamma   90.00
#
_symmetry.space_group_name_H-M   'P 1'
#
loop_
_entity.id
_entity.type
_entity.pdbx_description
1 polymer ?
#
loop_
_entity_poly.entity_id
_entity_poly.type
_entity_poly.pdbx_seq_one_letter_code
_entity_poly.pdbx_strand_id
1 'polypeptide(L)'
;PVNDCLSSDQVWNYRSKITPHFEKSKDGDLGPIGFLAFGRRSQLIDVPQCPIAMDVINRELPAIREGLRKRAASFKRGATVLLRATEDRVETDFRAVATEQVGELKFQFLAGDFFQNNPFILPAFTGYVAKHACAGGARYLVDAYCGSGLFSLTLAKHFEQVAGVEVSETSCEWARKNAAANKIGNATFLTASAEAIFDSISFPPAETAVVIDPPRKGCTPEFIDQLVKFGPARLVYVSCDPATQVRDLKLLETGGYRLEDVQPFDLFPHTRHLECVMTLVKA
;
A
#
# COMPACT_ATOMS: atom_id res chain seq x y z
N PRO A 1 18.53 17.44 -1.94
CA PRO A 1 18.00 16.58 -0.85
C PRO A 1 17.38 15.26 -1.33
N VAL A 2 17.75 14.74 -2.52
CA VAL A 2 17.26 13.44 -3.00
C VAL A 2 18.35 12.43 -2.76
N ASN A 3 18.03 11.41 -1.95
CA ASN A 3 18.94 10.32 -1.62
C ASN A 3 18.96 9.28 -2.75
N ASP A 4 19.98 8.43 -2.73
CA ASP A 4 20.03 7.26 -3.61
C ASP A 4 18.85 6.33 -3.33
N CYS A 5 18.34 5.67 -4.37
CA CYS A 5 17.21 4.77 -4.24
C CYS A 5 17.56 3.57 -3.35
N LEU A 6 16.75 3.32 -2.32
CA LEU A 6 16.85 2.12 -1.51
C LEU A 6 16.09 0.99 -2.19
N SER A 7 16.80 -0.06 -2.59
CA SER A 7 16.19 -1.22 -3.23
C SER A 7 15.99 -2.37 -2.24
N SER A 8 15.05 -3.25 -2.58
CA SER A 8 14.83 -4.52 -1.89
C SER A 8 16.04 -5.41 -2.07
N ASP A 9 16.55 -6.03 -1.00
CA ASP A 9 17.60 -7.05 -1.09
C ASP A 9 17.17 -8.24 -1.98
N GLN A 10 15.85 -8.48 -2.03
CA GLN A 10 15.24 -9.50 -2.87
C GLN A 10 14.54 -8.83 -4.07
N VAL A 11 15.17 -8.94 -5.24
CA VAL A 11 14.69 -8.35 -6.52
C VAL A 11 13.90 -9.32 -7.40
N TRP A 12 13.99 -10.63 -7.11
CA TRP A 12 13.17 -11.68 -7.71
C TRP A 12 12.33 -12.37 -6.63
N ASN A 13 11.28 -13.09 -7.01
CA ASN A 13 10.40 -13.79 -6.07
C ASN A 13 9.84 -12.90 -4.94
N TYR A 14 9.72 -11.59 -5.13
CA TYR A 14 9.33 -10.66 -4.08
C TYR A 14 7.82 -10.42 -4.01
N ARG A 15 7.12 -10.60 -5.14
CA ARG A 15 5.76 -10.10 -5.30
C ARG A 15 4.75 -11.06 -4.70
N SER A 16 4.14 -10.65 -3.58
CA SER A 16 3.15 -11.43 -2.83
C SER A 16 1.77 -11.46 -3.45
N LYS A 17 1.50 -10.64 -4.48
CA LYS A 17 0.24 -10.65 -5.23
C LYS A 17 0.44 -10.48 -6.72
N ILE A 18 -0.12 -11.39 -7.50
CA ILE A 18 -0.29 -11.23 -8.94
C ILE A 18 -1.73 -11.48 -9.35
N THR A 19 -2.15 -10.84 -10.44
CA THR A 19 -3.52 -10.95 -10.93
C THR A 19 -3.56 -11.23 -12.45
N PRO A 20 -3.13 -12.42 -12.91
CA PRO A 20 -3.21 -12.77 -14.31
C PRO A 20 -4.67 -12.82 -14.78
N HIS A 21 -4.87 -12.62 -16.07
CA HIS A 21 -6.14 -12.65 -16.76
C HIS A 21 -6.17 -13.82 -17.73
N PHE A 22 -7.37 -14.27 -18.05
CA PHE A 22 -7.62 -15.14 -19.18
C PHE A 22 -8.82 -14.65 -19.97
N GLU A 23 -8.87 -15.03 -21.24
CA GLU A 23 -10.04 -14.87 -22.09
C GLU A 23 -10.67 -16.22 -22.39
N LYS A 24 -11.97 -16.21 -22.68
CA LYS A 24 -12.71 -17.40 -23.13
C LYS A 24 -12.76 -17.40 -24.65
N SER A 25 -12.33 -18.49 -25.27
CA SER A 25 -12.40 -18.67 -26.72
C SER A 25 -13.86 -18.85 -27.18
N LYS A 26 -14.08 -18.72 -28.49
CA LYS A 26 -15.39 -19.00 -29.09
C LYS A 26 -15.82 -20.46 -28.91
N ASP A 27 -14.85 -21.37 -28.85
CA ASP A 27 -15.06 -22.81 -28.68
C ASP A 27 -15.29 -23.23 -27.22
N GLY A 28 -15.18 -22.28 -26.29
CA GLY A 28 -15.48 -22.48 -24.87
C GLY A 28 -14.26 -22.78 -23.99
N ASP A 29 -13.09 -22.98 -24.59
CA ASP A 29 -11.82 -23.20 -23.90
C ASP A 29 -11.22 -21.89 -23.34
N LEU A 30 -10.31 -22.04 -22.37
CA LEU A 30 -9.51 -20.90 -21.89
C LEU A 30 -8.29 -20.71 -22.78
N GLY A 31 -8.09 -19.46 -23.23
CA GLY A 31 -6.87 -19.05 -23.94
C GLY A 31 -5.65 -18.93 -23.01
N PRO A 32 -4.69 -18.07 -23.35
CA PRO A 32 -3.59 -17.71 -22.46
C PRO A 32 -4.08 -17.28 -21.07
N ILE A 33 -3.38 -17.71 -20.02
CA ILE A 33 -3.58 -17.23 -18.65
C ILE A 33 -2.31 -16.45 -18.27
N GLY A 34 -2.40 -15.14 -18.16
CA GLY A 34 -1.24 -14.30 -17.92
C GLY A 34 -1.53 -12.80 -17.99
N PHE A 35 -0.63 -12.00 -18.54
CA PHE A 35 -0.76 -10.53 -18.50
C PHE A 35 -0.88 -9.93 -19.89
N LEU A 36 -1.43 -8.72 -19.97
CA LEU A 36 -1.46 -7.95 -21.21
C LEU A 36 -0.04 -7.61 -21.66
N ALA A 37 0.24 -7.81 -22.94
CA ALA A 37 1.47 -7.36 -23.57
C ALA A 37 1.58 -5.84 -23.49
N PHE A 38 2.77 -5.33 -23.16
CA PHE A 38 3.01 -3.90 -23.07
C PHE A 38 2.65 -3.19 -24.38
N GLY A 39 1.90 -2.08 -24.29
CA GLY A 39 1.44 -1.31 -25.45
C GLY A 39 0.28 -1.95 -26.23
N ARG A 40 -0.27 -3.09 -25.79
CA ARG A 40 -1.40 -3.77 -26.44
C ARG A 40 -2.61 -3.81 -25.52
N ARG A 41 -3.81 -3.59 -26.07
CA ARG A 41 -5.05 -3.51 -25.29
C ARG A 41 -5.74 -4.86 -25.03
N SER A 42 -5.49 -5.86 -25.87
CA SER A 42 -6.18 -7.16 -25.81
C SER A 42 -5.26 -8.37 -26.03
N GLN A 43 -3.96 -8.16 -26.25
CA GLN A 43 -3.05 -9.28 -26.44
C GLN A 43 -2.58 -9.81 -25.09
N LEU A 44 -3.05 -10.98 -24.70
CA LEU A 44 -2.55 -11.69 -23.52
C LEU A 44 -1.30 -12.52 -23.86
N ILE A 45 -0.31 -12.43 -22.99
CA ILE A 45 0.87 -13.30 -22.97
C ILE A 45 0.58 -14.42 -21.98
N ASP A 46 0.76 -15.68 -22.38
CA ASP A 46 0.64 -16.79 -21.46
C ASP A 46 1.82 -16.78 -20.48
N VAL A 47 1.53 -16.87 -19.18
CA VAL A 47 2.53 -16.82 -18.12
C VAL A 47 2.40 -18.07 -17.25
N PRO A 48 3.10 -19.17 -17.61
CA PRO A 48 3.11 -20.39 -16.80
C PRO A 48 3.96 -20.26 -15.53
N GLN A 49 4.89 -19.29 -15.51
CA GLN A 49 5.74 -18.94 -14.37
C GLN A 49 6.02 -17.43 -14.40
N CYS A 50 6.06 -16.78 -13.25
CA CYS A 50 6.33 -15.35 -13.10
C CYS A 50 7.54 -15.15 -12.16
N PRO A 51 8.75 -14.88 -12.69
CA PRO A 51 9.98 -14.80 -11.88
C PRO A 51 9.99 -13.76 -10.75
N ILE A 52 9.16 -12.71 -10.86
CA ILE A 52 9.03 -11.71 -9.79
C ILE A 52 8.02 -12.11 -8.71
N ALA A 53 7.13 -13.07 -8.97
CA ALA A 53 6.17 -13.57 -7.99
C ALA A 53 6.85 -14.54 -7.02
N MET A 54 6.43 -14.52 -5.74
CA MET A 54 6.98 -15.41 -4.72
C MET A 54 6.96 -16.89 -5.13
N ASP A 55 7.90 -17.68 -4.61
CA ASP A 55 8.05 -19.10 -4.96
C ASP A 55 6.79 -19.91 -4.69
N VAL A 56 6.06 -19.60 -3.61
CA VAL A 56 4.75 -20.20 -3.33
C VAL A 56 3.74 -19.98 -4.45
N ILE A 57 3.72 -18.79 -5.06
CA ILE A 57 2.85 -18.51 -6.22
C ILE A 57 3.29 -19.35 -7.41
N ASN A 58 4.58 -19.36 -7.73
CA ASN A 58 5.10 -20.14 -8.86
C ASN A 58 4.90 -21.65 -8.69
N ARG A 59 4.96 -22.16 -7.46
CA ARG A 59 4.69 -23.56 -7.13
C ARG A 59 3.22 -23.95 -7.34
N GLU A 60 2.27 -23.12 -6.89
CA GLU A 60 0.84 -23.42 -6.98
C GLU A 60 0.22 -23.06 -8.35
N LEU A 61 0.85 -22.16 -9.11
CA LEU A 61 0.32 -21.64 -10.38
C LEU A 61 -0.02 -22.74 -11.41
N PRO A 62 0.78 -23.81 -11.63
CA PRO A 62 0.41 -24.89 -12.55
C PRO A 62 -0.91 -25.59 -12.19
N ALA A 63 -1.11 -25.94 -10.91
CA ALA A 63 -2.32 -26.60 -10.44
C ALA A 63 -3.54 -25.66 -10.54
N ILE A 64 -3.37 -24.38 -10.20
CA ILE A 64 -4.42 -23.35 -10.35
C ILE A 64 -4.82 -23.22 -11.83
N ARG A 65 -3.86 -23.15 -12.75
CA ARG A 65 -4.11 -23.05 -14.20
C ARG A 65 -4.86 -24.28 -14.72
N GLU A 66 -4.48 -25.48 -14.31
CA GLU A 66 -5.20 -26.71 -14.67
C GLU A 66 -6.63 -26.70 -14.12
N GLY A 67 -6.82 -26.29 -12.87
CA GLY A 67 -8.15 -26.16 -12.24
C GLY A 67 -9.06 -25.14 -12.92
N LEU A 68 -8.49 -24.05 -13.45
CA LEU A 68 -9.24 -23.09 -14.28
C LEU A 68 -9.67 -23.71 -15.61
N ARG A 69 -8.78 -24.41 -16.30
CA ARG A 69 -9.08 -25.09 -17.57
C ARG A 69 -10.15 -26.18 -17.39
N LYS A 70 -10.06 -27.01 -16.35
CA LYS A 70 -11.08 -28.03 -16.03
C LYS A 70 -12.47 -27.42 -15.80
N ARG A 71 -12.52 -26.17 -15.33
CA ARG A 71 -13.77 -25.44 -15.08
C ARG A 71 -14.08 -24.39 -16.16
N ALA A 72 -13.43 -24.44 -17.34
CA ALA A 72 -13.62 -23.47 -18.42
C ALA A 72 -15.10 -23.22 -18.74
N ALA A 73 -15.90 -24.29 -18.76
CA ALA A 73 -17.35 -24.24 -19.01
C ALA A 73 -18.13 -23.39 -17.98
N SER A 74 -17.66 -23.29 -16.74
CA SER A 74 -18.31 -22.51 -15.68
C SER A 74 -18.17 -20.99 -15.85
N PHE A 75 -17.20 -20.53 -16.64
CA PHE A 75 -16.96 -19.11 -16.87
C PHE A 75 -17.80 -18.62 -18.05
N LYS A 76 -18.54 -17.53 -17.87
CA LYS A 76 -19.30 -16.90 -18.98
C LYS A 76 -18.41 -16.08 -19.92
N ARG A 77 -17.31 -15.53 -19.39
CA ARG A 77 -16.37 -14.63 -20.07
C ARG A 77 -14.98 -14.79 -19.45
N GLY A 78 -13.99 -14.11 -20.03
CA GLY A 78 -12.68 -13.94 -19.41
C GLY A 78 -12.76 -13.33 -18.00
N ALA A 79 -11.76 -13.62 -17.17
CA ALA A 79 -11.72 -13.15 -15.79
C ALA A 79 -10.30 -12.86 -15.33
N THR A 80 -10.20 -12.10 -14.25
CA THR A 80 -8.98 -11.92 -13.47
C THR A 80 -8.89 -13.00 -12.41
N VAL A 81 -7.74 -13.64 -12.30
CA VAL A 81 -7.42 -14.64 -11.28
C VAL A 81 -6.60 -13.95 -10.22
N LEU A 82 -7.02 -14.00 -8.96
CA LEU A 82 -6.19 -13.56 -7.84
C LEU A 82 -5.23 -14.68 -7.47
N LEU A 83 -3.95 -14.34 -7.27
CA LEU A 83 -2.99 -15.19 -6.57
C LEU A 83 -2.28 -14.32 -5.53
N ARG A 84 -2.67 -14.48 -4.26
CA ARG A 84 -2.06 -13.81 -3.11
C ARG A 84 -1.31 -14.85 -2.28
N ALA A 85 0.01 -14.73 -2.19
CA ALA A 85 0.79 -15.46 -1.21
C ALA A 85 0.36 -15.01 0.19
N THR A 86 0.09 -15.98 1.06
CA THR A 86 -0.20 -15.72 2.46
C THR A 86 0.21 -16.93 3.28
N GLU A 87 1.02 -16.68 4.32
CA GLU A 87 1.70 -17.75 5.05
C GLU A 87 2.44 -18.64 4.03
N ASP A 88 2.14 -19.94 3.95
CA ASP A 88 2.76 -20.87 2.98
C ASP A 88 1.82 -21.35 1.86
N ARG A 89 0.72 -20.62 1.60
CA ARG A 89 -0.26 -20.95 0.56
C ARG A 89 -0.56 -19.79 -0.38
N VAL A 90 -1.33 -20.07 -1.44
CA VAL A 90 -1.90 -19.07 -2.35
C VAL A 90 -3.40 -18.98 -2.13
N GLU A 91 -3.89 -17.78 -1.82
CA GLU A 91 -5.31 -17.47 -1.81
C GLU A 91 -5.78 -16.96 -3.18
N THR A 92 -6.94 -17.44 -3.63
CA THR A 92 -7.54 -17.11 -4.93
C THR A 92 -8.95 -16.52 -4.81
N ASP A 93 -9.59 -16.63 -3.65
CA ASP A 93 -10.83 -15.93 -3.34
C ASP A 93 -10.53 -14.50 -2.89
N PHE A 94 -11.10 -13.53 -3.61
CA PHE A 94 -10.97 -12.10 -3.30
C PHE A 94 -11.49 -11.74 -1.90
N ARG A 95 -12.42 -12.52 -1.35
CA ARG A 95 -13.06 -12.27 -0.05
C ARG A 95 -12.47 -13.10 1.09
N ALA A 96 -11.54 -13.99 0.80
CA ALA A 96 -10.84 -14.72 1.85
C ALA A 96 -9.85 -13.80 2.57
N VAL A 97 -9.54 -14.16 3.81
CA VAL A 97 -8.58 -13.41 4.64
C VAL A 97 -7.17 -13.83 4.24
N ALA A 98 -6.36 -12.84 3.86
CA ALA A 98 -4.93 -12.96 3.73
C ALA A 98 -4.24 -12.37 4.95
N THR A 99 -3.06 -12.89 5.22
CA THR A 99 -2.15 -12.52 6.29
C THR A 99 -0.80 -12.15 5.69
N GLU A 100 -0.22 -11.06 6.14
CA GLU A 100 1.15 -10.64 5.85
C GLU A 100 1.91 -10.33 7.14
N GLN A 101 3.20 -10.64 7.19
CA GLN A 101 4.06 -10.36 8.34
C GLN A 101 4.97 -9.18 8.01
N VAL A 102 4.95 -8.13 8.85
CA VAL A 102 5.83 -6.97 8.70
C VAL A 102 6.59 -6.74 10.00
N GLY A 103 7.87 -7.10 10.01
CA GLY A 103 8.64 -7.18 11.25
C GLY A 103 7.99 -8.19 12.20
N GLU A 104 7.65 -7.75 13.41
CA GLU A 104 6.98 -8.57 14.42
C GLU A 104 5.44 -8.54 14.34
N LEU A 105 4.89 -7.66 13.49
CA LEU A 105 3.44 -7.46 13.40
C LEU A 105 2.79 -8.32 12.32
N LYS A 106 1.62 -8.86 12.64
CA LYS A 106 0.78 -9.65 11.74
C LYS A 106 -0.38 -8.80 11.22
N PHE A 107 -0.49 -8.63 9.92
CA PHE A 107 -1.56 -7.88 9.27
C PHE A 107 -2.53 -8.81 8.56
N GLN A 108 -3.82 -8.62 8.83
CA GLN A 108 -4.91 -9.32 8.14
C GLN A 108 -5.74 -8.33 7.33
N PHE A 109 -6.17 -8.78 6.15
CA PHE A 109 -6.96 -8.01 5.18
C PHE A 109 -7.63 -8.99 4.20
N LEU A 110 -8.60 -8.53 3.39
CA LEU A 110 -9.13 -9.40 2.33
C LEU A 110 -8.09 -9.58 1.23
N ALA A 111 -7.92 -10.80 0.71
CA ALA A 111 -6.90 -11.09 -0.31
C ALA A 111 -7.05 -10.20 -1.57
N GLY A 112 -8.28 -9.79 -1.89
CA GLY A 112 -8.62 -8.85 -2.95
C GLY A 112 -8.16 -7.41 -2.70
N ASP A 113 -8.04 -6.98 -1.45
CA ASP A 113 -7.73 -5.60 -1.05
C ASP A 113 -6.27 -5.22 -1.33
N PHE A 114 -5.99 -3.92 -1.19
CA PHE A 114 -4.64 -3.40 -1.27
C PHE A 114 -3.86 -3.72 0.02
N PHE A 115 -2.65 -4.22 -0.19
CA PHE A 115 -1.57 -4.26 0.79
C PHE A 115 -0.27 -4.24 0.00
N GLN A 116 0.81 -3.72 0.58
CA GLN A 116 2.09 -3.62 -0.11
C GLN A 116 2.55 -5.01 -0.60
N ASN A 117 2.97 -5.09 -1.87
CA ASN A 117 3.20 -6.38 -2.54
C ASN A 117 4.63 -6.91 -2.40
N ASN A 118 5.54 -6.13 -1.81
CA ASN A 118 6.93 -6.52 -1.59
C ASN A 118 7.22 -6.51 -0.09
N PRO A 119 7.00 -7.63 0.63
CA PRO A 119 7.20 -7.67 2.08
C PRO A 119 8.67 -7.50 2.49
N PHE A 120 9.61 -7.83 1.61
CA PHE A 120 11.06 -7.83 1.91
C PHE A 120 11.64 -6.44 2.14
N ILE A 121 11.06 -5.40 1.52
CA ILE A 121 11.48 -4.00 1.71
C ILE A 121 10.68 -3.28 2.81
N LEU A 122 9.56 -3.84 3.28
CA LEU A 122 8.67 -3.17 4.24
C LEU A 122 9.33 -2.79 5.56
N PRO A 123 10.21 -3.59 6.18
CA PRO A 123 10.91 -3.18 7.39
C PRO A 123 11.75 -1.91 7.19
N ALA A 124 12.50 -1.83 6.08
CA ALA A 124 13.30 -0.65 5.76
C ALA A 124 12.41 0.56 5.43
N PHE A 125 11.34 0.35 4.66
CA PHE A 125 10.40 1.38 4.25
C PHE A 125 9.63 1.98 5.43
N THR A 126 8.98 1.14 6.24
CA THR A 126 8.25 1.59 7.44
C THR A 126 9.18 2.16 8.50
N GLY A 127 10.39 1.61 8.65
CA GLY A 127 11.43 2.15 9.54
C GLY A 127 11.87 3.56 9.13
N TYR A 128 11.99 3.83 7.83
CA TYR A 128 12.29 5.17 7.31
C TYR A 128 11.17 6.16 7.64
N VAL A 129 9.92 5.79 7.34
CA VAL A 129 8.74 6.62 7.63
C VAL A 129 8.63 6.89 9.13
N ALA A 130 8.87 5.88 9.99
CA ALA A 130 8.89 6.03 11.44
C ALA A 130 9.95 7.04 11.89
N LYS A 131 11.21 6.86 11.46
CA LYS A 131 12.33 7.75 11.80
C LYS A 131 12.01 9.20 11.46
N HIS A 132 11.45 9.45 10.28
CA HIS A 132 11.16 10.81 9.81
C HIS A 132 9.89 11.40 10.42
N ALA A 133 8.89 10.58 10.76
CA ALA A 133 7.68 11.04 11.45
C ALA A 133 7.95 11.42 12.91
N CYS A 134 8.74 10.61 13.65
CA CYS A 134 9.03 10.87 15.06
C CYS A 134 10.20 11.85 15.28
N ALA A 135 10.94 12.21 14.22
CA ALA A 135 11.99 13.21 14.31
C ALA A 135 11.44 14.53 14.89
N GLY A 136 12.27 15.28 15.62
CA GLY A 136 11.84 16.54 16.25
C GLY A 136 10.88 16.40 17.44
N GLY A 137 10.57 15.18 17.90
CA GLY A 137 9.83 14.96 19.15
C GLY A 137 8.30 14.97 19.01
N ALA A 138 7.77 14.70 17.81
CA ALA A 138 6.33 14.51 17.64
C ALA A 138 5.82 13.36 18.53
N ARG A 139 4.77 13.63 19.30
CA ARG A 139 4.17 12.70 20.27
C ARG A 139 2.92 12.02 19.73
N TYR A 140 2.28 12.63 18.73
CA TYR A 140 1.06 12.11 18.12
C TYR A 140 1.28 11.84 16.63
N LEU A 141 0.58 10.83 16.11
CA LEU A 141 0.61 10.48 14.69
C LEU A 141 -0.81 10.47 14.12
N VAL A 142 -1.00 11.14 12.99
CA VAL A 142 -2.16 10.92 12.12
C VAL A 142 -1.70 10.19 10.87
N ASP A 143 -2.31 9.06 10.56
CA ASP A 143 -2.07 8.28 9.33
C ASP A 143 -3.31 8.42 8.44
N ALA A 144 -3.23 9.28 7.42
CA ALA A 144 -4.33 9.48 6.48
C ALA A 144 -4.16 8.56 5.27
N TYR A 145 -5.26 7.93 4.84
CA TYR A 145 -5.28 6.80 3.91
C TYR A 145 -4.66 5.54 4.52
N CYS A 146 -4.93 5.28 5.80
CA CYS A 146 -4.23 4.26 6.57
C CYS A 146 -4.49 2.82 6.11
N GLY A 147 -5.53 2.58 5.28
CA GLY A 147 -5.89 1.26 4.80
C GLY A 147 -6.13 0.27 5.95
N SER A 148 -5.41 -0.85 5.94
CA SER A 148 -5.46 -1.86 7.03
C SER A 148 -4.50 -1.55 8.19
N GLY A 149 -3.93 -0.34 8.24
CA GLY A 149 -3.15 0.19 9.34
C GLY A 149 -1.65 -0.03 9.25
N LEU A 150 -1.07 -0.19 8.06
CA LEU A 150 0.38 -0.49 7.91
C LEU A 150 1.25 0.50 8.69
N PHE A 151 1.16 1.80 8.38
CA PHE A 151 1.95 2.82 9.07
C PHE A 151 1.44 3.03 10.49
N SER A 152 0.13 3.20 10.69
CA SER A 152 -0.48 3.36 12.01
C SER A 152 0.06 2.38 13.05
N LEU A 153 0.10 1.08 12.72
CA LEU A 153 0.48 0.02 13.65
C LEU A 153 2.00 -0.17 13.74
N THR A 154 2.73 -0.11 12.63
CA THR A 154 4.20 -0.24 12.64
C THR A 154 4.88 0.92 13.38
N LEU A 155 4.28 2.12 13.33
CA LEU A 155 4.80 3.31 14.00
C LEU A 155 4.28 3.48 15.43
N ALA A 156 3.22 2.79 15.84
CA ALA A 156 2.50 3.04 17.10
C ALA A 156 3.39 3.10 18.34
N LYS A 157 4.45 2.29 18.41
CA LYS A 157 5.40 2.27 19.53
C LYS A 157 6.22 3.56 19.70
N HIS A 158 6.26 4.43 18.69
CA HIS A 158 7.02 5.67 18.69
C HIS A 158 6.18 6.89 19.11
N PHE A 159 4.87 6.72 19.31
CA PHE A 159 3.93 7.79 19.59
C PHE A 159 3.09 7.48 20.83
N GLU A 160 2.61 8.52 21.50
CA GLU A 160 1.69 8.39 22.63
C GLU A 160 0.30 7.95 22.16
N GLN A 161 -0.19 8.54 21.06
CA GLN A 161 -1.42 8.12 20.40
C GLN A 161 -1.29 8.22 18.89
N VAL A 162 -1.96 7.31 18.20
CA VAL A 162 -2.07 7.25 16.74
C VAL A 162 -3.54 7.30 16.35
N ALA A 163 -3.86 8.13 15.35
CA ALA A 163 -5.16 8.14 14.70
C ALA A 163 -5.00 7.78 13.22
N GLY A 164 -5.54 6.64 12.82
CA GLY A 164 -5.67 6.25 11.42
C GLY A 164 -7.00 6.74 10.84
N VAL A 165 -6.96 7.37 9.67
CA VAL A 165 -8.15 7.85 8.97
C VAL A 165 -8.22 7.23 7.58
N GLU A 166 -9.38 6.66 7.26
CA GLU A 166 -9.62 5.90 6.04
C GLU A 166 -11.05 6.12 5.54
N VAL A 167 -11.25 6.12 4.21
CA VAL A 167 -12.58 6.29 3.61
C VAL A 167 -13.33 4.96 3.48
N SER A 168 -12.59 3.85 3.37
CA SER A 168 -13.12 2.50 3.31
C SER A 168 -13.39 1.94 4.72
N GLU A 169 -14.67 1.81 5.09
CA GLU A 169 -15.05 1.18 6.37
C GLU A 169 -14.45 -0.23 6.50
N THR A 170 -14.46 -1.03 5.43
CA THR A 170 -13.87 -2.38 5.43
C THR A 170 -12.38 -2.36 5.79
N SER A 171 -11.63 -1.40 5.25
CA SER A 171 -10.20 -1.24 5.56
C SER A 171 -10.01 -0.81 7.01
N CYS A 172 -10.82 0.13 7.48
CA CYS A 172 -10.84 0.62 8.85
C CYS A 172 -11.16 -0.49 9.87
N GLU A 173 -12.14 -1.36 9.57
CA GLU A 173 -12.44 -2.56 10.37
C GLU A 173 -11.23 -3.50 10.46
N TRP A 174 -10.52 -3.73 9.35
CA TRP A 174 -9.29 -4.52 9.36
C TRP A 174 -8.19 -3.86 10.18
N ALA A 175 -8.04 -2.55 10.10
CA ALA A 175 -7.07 -1.81 10.92
C ALA A 175 -7.36 -1.97 12.42
N ARG A 176 -8.64 -1.89 12.85
CA ARG A 176 -9.06 -2.18 14.23
C ARG A 176 -8.78 -3.62 14.64
N LYS A 177 -9.08 -4.59 13.78
CA LYS A 177 -8.79 -6.02 14.03
C LYS A 177 -7.29 -6.27 14.15
N ASN A 178 -6.49 -5.65 13.29
CA ASN A 178 -5.03 -5.75 13.32
C ASN A 178 -4.44 -5.11 14.58
N ALA A 179 -4.95 -3.96 15.01
CA ALA A 179 -4.56 -3.34 16.27
C ALA A 179 -4.80 -4.28 17.46
N ALA A 180 -6.00 -4.87 17.54
CA ALA A 180 -6.35 -5.83 18.58
C ALA A 180 -5.48 -7.10 18.52
N ALA A 181 -5.28 -7.68 17.33
CA ALA A 181 -4.47 -8.88 17.13
C ALA A 181 -3.00 -8.68 17.52
N ASN A 182 -2.46 -7.48 17.30
CA ASN A 182 -1.10 -7.10 17.67
C ASN A 182 -0.99 -6.46 19.06
N LYS A 183 -2.09 -6.39 19.83
CA LYS A 183 -2.14 -5.80 21.18
C LYS A 183 -1.68 -4.33 21.23
N ILE A 184 -1.98 -3.58 20.18
CA ILE A 184 -1.68 -2.15 20.08
C ILE A 184 -2.89 -1.36 20.61
N GLY A 185 -2.75 -0.79 21.81
CA GLY A 185 -3.84 -0.10 22.52
C GLY A 185 -3.90 1.42 22.31
N ASN A 186 -2.87 2.01 21.71
CA ASN A 186 -2.76 3.46 21.50
C ASN A 186 -3.08 3.92 20.08
N ALA A 187 -3.63 3.04 19.24
CA ALA A 187 -4.06 3.36 17.88
C ALA A 187 -5.59 3.31 17.76
N THR A 188 -6.19 4.39 17.27
CA THR A 188 -7.63 4.49 16.97
C THR A 188 -7.84 4.68 15.48
N PHE A 189 -8.97 4.20 14.96
CA PHE A 189 -9.26 4.23 13.53
C PHE A 189 -10.65 4.81 13.26
N LEU A 190 -10.67 5.82 12.39
CA LEU A 190 -11.84 6.61 12.06
C LEU A 190 -12.15 6.45 10.58
N THR A 191 -13.42 6.18 10.29
CA THR A 191 -13.90 6.21 8.91
C THR A 191 -14.39 7.63 8.63
N ALA A 192 -13.68 8.35 7.76
CA ALA A 192 -14.01 9.72 7.42
C ALA A 192 -13.84 9.97 5.93
N SER A 193 -14.62 10.92 5.41
CA SER A 193 -14.42 11.38 4.04
C SER A 193 -13.16 12.25 3.96
N ALA A 194 -12.53 12.32 2.78
CA ALA A 194 -11.28 13.06 2.58
C ALA A 194 -11.42 14.56 2.90
N GLU A 195 -12.65 15.07 2.88
CA GLU A 195 -13.03 16.46 3.13
C GLU A 195 -13.13 16.86 4.62
N ALA A 196 -13.06 15.89 5.54
CA ALA A 196 -13.23 16.13 6.99
C ALA A 196 -12.24 15.31 7.84
N ILE A 197 -11.05 15.01 7.32
CA ILE A 197 -10.09 14.08 7.95
C ILE A 197 -9.65 14.58 9.34
N PHE A 198 -9.43 15.88 9.50
CA PHE A 198 -8.86 16.45 10.71
C PHE A 198 -9.92 16.96 11.72
N ASP A 199 -11.20 17.03 11.33
CA ASP A 199 -12.27 17.60 12.19
C ASP A 199 -12.50 16.79 13.48
N SER A 200 -12.18 15.50 13.43
CA SER A 200 -12.31 14.56 14.56
C SER A 200 -11.01 14.29 15.31
N ILE A 201 -9.91 14.95 14.92
CA ILE A 201 -8.59 14.78 15.51
C ILE A 201 -8.34 15.87 16.56
N SER A 202 -8.13 15.47 17.81
CA SER A 202 -7.89 16.38 18.93
C SER A 202 -6.40 16.62 19.25
N PHE A 203 -5.49 16.08 18.44
CA PHE A 203 -4.06 16.16 18.71
C PHE A 203 -3.51 17.59 18.52
N PRO A 204 -2.63 18.09 19.43
CA PRO A 204 -1.97 19.38 19.24
C PRO A 204 -1.10 19.37 17.98
N PRO A 205 -1.33 20.26 16.99
CA PRO A 205 -0.62 20.19 15.71
C PRO A 205 0.90 20.29 15.83
N ALA A 206 1.39 21.14 16.73
CA ALA A 206 2.82 21.34 17.00
C ALA A 206 3.52 20.10 17.59
N GLU A 207 2.75 19.14 18.11
CA GLU A 207 3.26 17.86 18.65
C GLU A 207 2.86 16.67 17.75
N THR A 208 2.28 16.93 16.57
CA THR A 208 1.72 15.91 15.68
C THR A 208 2.54 15.77 14.40
N ALA A 209 2.82 14.52 14.03
CA ALA A 209 3.27 14.15 12.70
C ALA A 209 2.07 13.62 11.89
N VAL A 210 2.05 13.91 10.60
CA VAL A 210 1.09 13.32 9.66
C VAL A 210 1.84 12.45 8.66
N VAL A 211 1.38 11.22 8.44
CA VAL A 211 1.78 10.35 7.33
C VAL A 211 0.63 10.31 6.33
N ILE A 212 0.95 10.43 5.04
CA ILE A 212 -0.03 10.30 3.95
C ILE A 212 0.50 9.32 2.89
N ASP A 213 -0.36 8.39 2.46
CA ASP A 213 -0.10 7.43 1.37
C ASP A 213 -1.29 7.43 0.38
N PRO A 214 -1.49 8.53 -0.38
CA PRO A 214 -2.63 8.68 -1.27
C PRO A 214 -2.54 7.75 -2.49
N PRO A 215 -3.67 7.52 -3.20
CA PRO A 215 -3.64 6.80 -4.48
C PRO A 215 -2.80 7.54 -5.54
N ARG A 216 -2.52 6.88 -6.66
CA ARG A 216 -1.73 7.42 -7.81
C ARG A 216 -2.12 8.81 -8.34
N LYS A 217 -3.32 9.31 -8.02
CA LYS A 217 -3.74 10.66 -8.43
C LYS A 217 -3.16 11.76 -7.51
N GLY A 218 -2.48 11.38 -6.43
CA GLY A 218 -2.03 12.25 -5.35
C GLY A 218 -3.19 12.69 -4.45
N CYS A 219 -2.95 13.72 -3.66
CA CYS A 219 -3.94 14.33 -2.80
C CYS A 219 -4.90 15.23 -3.60
N THR A 220 -6.12 15.40 -3.10
CA THR A 220 -7.01 16.45 -3.60
C THR A 220 -6.57 17.81 -3.04
N PRO A 221 -6.82 18.93 -3.75
CA PRO A 221 -6.56 20.26 -3.22
C PRO A 221 -7.22 20.51 -1.85
N GLU A 222 -8.46 20.04 -1.68
CA GLU A 222 -9.23 20.20 -0.44
C GLU A 222 -8.57 19.47 0.74
N PHE A 223 -7.94 18.32 0.49
CA PHE A 223 -7.18 17.61 1.51
C PHE A 223 -5.90 18.37 1.89
N ILE A 224 -5.18 18.90 0.91
CA ILE A 224 -3.96 19.69 1.16
C ILE A 224 -4.30 20.95 1.97
N ASP A 225 -5.39 21.65 1.63
CA ASP A 225 -5.83 22.83 2.37
C ASP A 225 -6.17 22.51 3.83
N GLN A 226 -6.87 21.40 4.08
CA GLN A 226 -7.14 20.93 5.45
C GLN A 226 -5.85 20.57 6.20
N LEU A 227 -4.91 19.89 5.54
CA LEU A 227 -3.63 19.50 6.14
C LEU A 227 -2.79 20.72 6.49
N VAL A 228 -2.75 21.72 5.60
CA VAL A 228 -2.04 22.99 5.84
C VAL A 228 -2.69 23.76 6.99
N LYS A 229 -4.03 23.76 7.06
CA LYS A 229 -4.81 24.39 8.14
C LYS A 229 -4.61 23.68 9.48
N PHE A 230 -4.61 22.35 9.50
CA PHE A 230 -4.30 21.57 10.69
C PHE A 230 -2.89 21.90 11.18
N GLY A 231 -1.93 21.99 10.25
CA GLY A 231 -0.59 22.51 10.51
C GLY A 231 0.28 21.60 11.39
N PRO A 232 0.37 20.28 11.12
CA PRO A 232 1.25 19.39 11.86
C PRO A 232 2.71 19.87 11.81
N ALA A 233 3.46 19.60 12.87
CA ALA A 233 4.88 19.93 12.93
C ALA A 233 5.68 19.26 11.80
N ARG A 234 5.26 18.04 11.41
CA ARG A 234 5.92 17.23 10.39
C ARG A 234 4.92 16.51 9.49
N LEU A 235 5.29 16.39 8.22
CA LEU A 235 4.55 15.63 7.21
C LEU A 235 5.51 14.64 6.54
N VAL A 236 5.13 13.37 6.52
CA VAL A 236 5.79 12.34 5.72
C VAL A 236 4.84 11.91 4.60
N TYR A 237 5.15 12.30 3.37
CA TYR A 237 4.36 11.99 2.18
C TYR A 237 4.97 10.80 1.47
N VAL A 238 4.28 9.66 1.49
CA VAL A 238 4.54 8.44 0.71
C VAL A 238 3.80 8.50 -0.63
N SER A 239 4.47 8.22 -1.76
CA SER A 239 3.81 8.21 -3.07
C SER A 239 4.41 7.19 -4.02
N CYS A 240 3.55 6.51 -4.77
CA CYS A 240 3.91 5.63 -5.89
C CYS A 240 3.98 6.36 -7.25
N ASP A 241 3.71 7.67 -7.27
CA ASP A 241 3.82 8.55 -8.44
C ASP A 241 4.51 9.88 -8.08
N PRO A 242 5.82 10.00 -8.39
CA PRO A 242 6.58 11.22 -8.12
C PRO A 242 6.04 12.47 -8.83
N ALA A 243 5.36 12.33 -9.98
CA ALA A 243 4.89 13.48 -10.74
C ALA A 243 3.73 14.19 -10.01
N THR A 244 2.78 13.44 -9.47
CA THR A 244 1.70 14.01 -8.64
C THR A 244 2.22 14.47 -7.29
N GLN A 245 3.23 13.79 -6.72
CA GLN A 245 3.86 14.20 -5.46
C GLN A 245 4.52 15.58 -5.59
N VAL A 246 5.21 15.87 -6.69
CA VAL A 246 5.82 17.18 -6.96
C VAL A 246 4.76 18.28 -7.16
N ARG A 247 3.62 17.96 -7.78
CA ARG A 247 2.48 18.90 -7.87
C ARG A 247 2.01 19.31 -6.47
N ASP A 248 1.80 18.32 -5.61
CA ASP A 248 1.28 18.54 -4.26
C ASP A 248 2.30 19.25 -3.37
N LEU A 249 3.60 18.94 -3.52
CA LEU A 249 4.70 19.62 -2.84
C LEU A 249 4.64 21.14 -3.01
N LYS A 250 4.36 21.65 -4.23
CA LYS A 250 4.26 23.10 -4.47
C LYS A 250 3.15 23.76 -3.64
N LEU A 251 2.03 23.05 -3.46
CA LEU A 251 0.91 23.53 -2.64
C LEU A 251 1.27 23.51 -1.16
N LEU A 252 1.95 22.46 -0.70
CA LEU A 252 2.47 22.35 0.67
C LEU A 252 3.50 23.44 0.99
N GLU A 253 4.42 23.73 0.07
CA GLU A 253 5.41 24.81 0.22
C GLU A 253 4.73 26.18 0.31
N THR A 254 3.73 26.43 -0.54
CA THR A 254 2.90 27.64 -0.46
C THR A 254 2.14 27.72 0.87
N GLY A 255 1.76 26.57 1.43
CA GLY A 255 1.15 26.42 2.76
C GLY A 255 2.12 26.53 3.93
N GLY A 256 3.38 26.93 3.71
CA GLY A 256 4.38 27.15 4.76
C GLY A 256 5.03 25.86 5.26
N TYR A 257 5.18 24.85 4.40
CA TYR A 257 6.08 23.73 4.65
C TYR A 257 7.39 23.88 3.89
N ARG A 258 8.45 23.25 4.41
CA ARG A 258 9.74 23.15 3.75
C ARG A 258 10.09 21.69 3.54
N LEU A 259 10.53 21.35 2.32
CA LEU A 259 11.09 20.03 2.03
C LEU A 259 12.40 19.84 2.79
N GLU A 260 12.46 18.81 3.63
CA GLU A 260 13.63 18.44 4.42
C GLU A 260 14.44 17.33 3.72
N ASP A 261 13.76 16.29 3.24
CA ASP A 261 14.40 15.10 2.68
C ASP A 261 13.51 14.38 1.65
N VAL A 262 14.13 13.69 0.69
CA VAL A 262 13.47 12.82 -0.29
C VAL A 262 14.21 11.48 -0.38
N GLN A 263 13.49 10.38 -0.11
CA GLN A 263 14.01 9.01 -0.21
C GLN A 263 13.19 8.17 -1.19
N PRO A 264 13.76 7.84 -2.36
CA PRO A 264 13.17 6.87 -3.27
C PRO A 264 13.34 5.43 -2.74
N PHE A 265 12.35 4.57 -2.98
CA PHE A 265 12.37 3.14 -2.70
C PHE A 265 11.94 2.32 -3.92
N ASP A 266 12.71 1.30 -4.25
CA ASP A 266 12.39 0.34 -5.30
C ASP A 266 11.55 -0.82 -4.74
N LEU A 267 10.26 -0.55 -4.56
CA LEU A 267 9.27 -1.56 -4.14
C LEU A 267 8.95 -2.56 -5.26
N PHE A 268 9.25 -2.21 -6.51
CA PHE A 268 8.89 -2.98 -7.68
C PHE A 268 10.08 -3.19 -8.63
N PRO A 269 11.12 -3.94 -8.19
CA PRO A 269 12.28 -4.23 -9.03
C PRO A 269 11.89 -4.78 -10.40
N HIS A 270 12.68 -4.41 -11.41
CA HIS A 270 12.46 -4.71 -12.84
C HIS A 270 11.25 -4.02 -13.47
N THR A 271 10.69 -3.00 -12.81
CA THR A 271 9.62 -2.17 -13.36
C THR A 271 10.04 -0.69 -13.40
N ARG A 272 9.21 0.15 -14.03
CA ARG A 272 9.38 1.60 -14.04
C ARG A 272 8.79 2.30 -12.80
N HIS A 273 8.15 1.55 -11.91
CA HIS A 273 7.48 2.12 -10.75
C HIS A 273 8.51 2.46 -9.68
N LEU A 274 8.29 3.58 -8.98
CA LEU A 274 9.14 4.08 -7.93
C LEU A 274 8.25 4.55 -6.79
N GLU A 275 8.49 4.04 -5.60
CA GLU A 275 7.90 4.62 -4.40
C GLU A 275 8.83 5.74 -3.91
N CYS A 276 8.27 6.82 -3.38
CA CYS A 276 9.05 7.97 -2.97
C CYS A 276 8.47 8.58 -1.69
N VAL A 277 9.33 8.75 -0.68
CA VAL A 277 8.98 9.37 0.59
C VAL A 277 9.58 10.77 0.65
N MET A 278 8.74 11.78 0.80
CA MET A 278 9.16 13.15 1.09
C MET A 278 8.90 13.47 2.56
N THR A 279 9.89 14.05 3.22
CA THR A 279 9.74 14.61 4.56
C THR A 279 9.66 16.11 4.48
N LEU A 280 8.61 16.68 5.06
CA LEU A 280 8.41 18.12 5.14
C LEU A 280 8.23 18.54 6.60
N VAL A 281 8.68 19.75 6.91
CA VAL A 281 8.55 20.37 8.23
C VAL A 281 7.84 21.70 8.10
N LYS A 282 7.05 22.06 9.11
CA LYS A 282 6.44 23.40 9.16
C LYS A 282 7.55 24.45 9.24
N ALA A 283 7.52 25.43 8.34
CA ALA A 283 8.53 26.47 8.20
C ALA A 283 8.41 27.55 9.28
#